data_AF-A0A8J8BEY2-F1
#
_entry.id   AF-A0A8J8BEY2-F1
#
_cell.length_a   1.000
_cell.length_b   1.000
_cell.length_c   1.000
_cell.angle_alpha   90.00
_cell.angle_beta   90.00
_cell.angle_gamma   90.00
#
_symmetry.space_group_name_H-M   'P 1'
#
loop_
_entity.id
_entity.type
_entity.pdbx_description
1 polymer ?
#
loop_
_entity_poly.entity_id
_entity_poly.type
_entity_poly.pdbx_seq_one_letter_code
_entity_poly.pdbx_strand_id
1 'polypeptide(L)'
;MSEIRHDGGARSTAALDKYLRALGRAVRDQAVAEAEEVVCGVWAAELARVQHVTELGVASAGAAAQAARILVREQQRVGDLDGLARAQQQLERAQEQQRRSDEAARTLLKVVTEEMQLLALAADEREMVAMANRARLSTARRAVSAAQVGENEPAFDIDLRMDGHDE
;
A
#
# COMPACT_ATOMS: atom_id res chain seq x y z
N MET A 1 -3.87 -1.44 61.21
CA MET A 1 -4.47 -1.83 59.92
C MET A 1 -3.74 -1.04 58.85
N SER A 2 -2.77 -1.67 58.18
CA SER A 2 -1.88 -1.04 57.20
C SER A 2 -2.13 -1.70 55.84
N GLU A 3 -2.99 -1.08 55.03
CA GLU A 3 -3.28 -1.48 53.65
C GLU A 3 -2.79 -0.38 52.71
N ILE A 4 -1.48 -0.25 52.53
CA ILE A 4 -0.91 0.69 51.54
C ILE A 4 0.09 0.01 50.59
N ARG A 5 0.53 -1.23 50.85
CA ARG A 5 1.61 -1.89 50.07
C ARG A 5 1.15 -2.84 48.95
N HIS A 6 -0.13 -2.94 48.62
CA HIS A 6 -0.62 -3.86 47.58
C HIS A 6 -0.89 -3.22 46.21
N ASP A 7 -0.84 -1.90 46.10
CA ASP A 7 -1.25 -1.19 44.89
C ASP A 7 -0.14 -1.06 43.82
N GLY A 8 1.14 -1.14 44.21
CA GLY A 8 2.29 -1.08 43.29
C GLY A 8 2.39 -2.31 42.39
N GLY A 9 2.36 -3.50 43.00
CA GLY A 9 2.44 -4.80 42.32
C GLY A 9 1.34 -5.04 41.28
N ALA A 10 0.13 -4.59 41.57
CA ALA A 10 -1.01 -4.70 40.64
C ALA A 10 -0.88 -3.74 39.45
N ARG A 11 -0.27 -2.55 39.63
CA ARG A 11 -0.05 -1.56 38.56
C ARG A 11 1.07 -1.98 37.61
N SER A 12 2.16 -2.55 38.14
CA SER A 12 3.30 -3.04 37.36
C SER A 12 2.97 -4.25 36.49
N THR A 13 2.23 -5.21 37.04
CA THR A 13 1.72 -6.37 36.30
C THR A 13 0.71 -5.98 35.21
N ALA A 14 -0.23 -5.07 35.50
CA ALA A 14 -1.17 -4.56 34.49
C ALA A 14 -0.48 -3.76 33.36
N ALA A 15 0.56 -2.99 33.67
CA ALA A 15 1.34 -2.26 32.67
C ALA A 15 2.13 -3.22 31.75
N LEU A 16 2.73 -4.27 32.33
CA LEU A 16 3.43 -5.32 31.60
C LEU A 16 2.49 -6.07 30.64
N ASP A 17 1.31 -6.48 31.12
CA ASP A 17 0.28 -7.12 30.31
C ASP A 17 -0.15 -6.24 29.13
N LYS A 18 -0.32 -4.94 29.37
CA LYS A 18 -0.67 -3.97 28.32
C LYS A 18 0.44 -3.86 27.26
N TYR A 19 1.70 -3.89 27.68
CA TYR A 19 2.85 -3.88 26.77
C TYR A 19 2.95 -5.17 25.94
N LEU A 20 2.81 -6.34 26.56
CA LEU A 20 2.83 -7.63 25.85
C LEU A 20 1.69 -7.74 24.84
N ARG A 21 0.48 -7.26 25.18
CA ARG A 21 -0.65 -7.20 24.22
C ARG A 21 -0.36 -6.23 23.07
N ALA A 22 0.27 -5.09 23.33
CA ALA A 22 0.67 -4.15 22.28
C ALA A 22 1.72 -4.76 21.34
N LEU A 23 2.69 -5.50 21.89
CA LEU A 23 3.71 -6.25 21.12
C LEU A 23 3.07 -7.32 20.24
N GLY A 24 2.20 -8.16 20.80
CA GLY A 24 1.50 -9.21 20.05
C GLY A 24 0.54 -8.67 18.97
N ARG A 25 0.03 -7.45 19.12
CA ARG A 25 -0.69 -6.76 18.04
C ARG A 25 0.26 -6.28 16.95
N ALA A 26 1.33 -5.57 17.33
CA ALA A 26 2.30 -5.04 16.37
C ALA A 26 2.96 -6.14 15.52
N VAL A 27 3.26 -7.31 16.10
CA VAL A 27 3.79 -8.48 15.35
C VAL A 27 2.78 -9.02 14.34
N ARG A 28 1.49 -9.10 14.70
CA ARG A 28 0.44 -9.56 13.78
C ARG A 28 0.23 -8.56 12.64
N ASP A 29 0.15 -7.27 12.96
CA ASP A 29 -0.03 -6.22 11.97
C ASP A 29 1.17 -6.14 11.02
N GLN A 30 2.39 -6.38 11.51
CA GLN A 30 3.60 -6.49 10.68
C GLN A 30 3.51 -7.66 9.70
N ALA A 31 3.08 -8.85 10.16
CA ALA A 31 2.91 -10.01 9.29
C ALA A 31 1.84 -9.79 8.21
N VAL A 32 0.76 -9.09 8.54
CA VAL A 32 -0.27 -8.68 7.57
C VAL A 32 0.32 -7.69 6.57
N ALA A 33 1.04 -6.67 7.03
CA ALA A 33 1.66 -5.67 6.15
C ALA A 33 2.67 -6.30 5.17
N GLU A 34 3.48 -7.25 5.62
CA GLU A 34 4.42 -8.00 4.76
C GLU A 34 3.68 -8.82 3.70
N ALA A 35 2.60 -9.51 4.07
CA ALA A 35 1.78 -10.27 3.12
C ALA A 35 1.11 -9.34 2.09
N GLU A 36 0.57 -8.20 2.56
CA GLU A 36 -0.02 -7.19 1.69
C GLU A 36 1.00 -6.55 0.75
N GLU A 37 2.23 -6.29 1.21
CA GLU A 37 3.32 -5.77 0.37
C GLU A 37 3.63 -6.73 -0.78
N VAL A 38 3.68 -8.04 -0.51
CA VAL A 38 3.87 -9.06 -1.55
C VAL A 38 2.71 -9.05 -2.56
N VAL A 39 1.47 -9.03 -2.08
CA VAL A 39 0.28 -8.99 -2.96
C VAL A 39 0.27 -7.72 -3.81
N CYS A 40 0.50 -6.56 -3.21
CA CYS A 40 0.59 -5.29 -3.92
C CYS A 40 1.73 -5.28 -4.95
N GLY A 41 2.88 -5.87 -4.61
CA GLY A 41 4.01 -6.00 -5.54
C GLY A 41 3.68 -6.84 -6.77
N VAL A 42 3.04 -7.99 -6.57
CA VAL A 42 2.56 -8.85 -7.67
C VAL A 42 1.49 -8.13 -8.51
N TRP A 43 0.54 -7.47 -7.85
CA TRP A 43 -0.52 -6.71 -8.55
C TRP A 43 0.06 -5.57 -9.39
N ALA A 44 1.02 -4.81 -8.85
CA ALA A 44 1.70 -3.73 -9.57
C ALA A 44 2.42 -4.24 -10.82
N ALA A 45 3.13 -5.38 -10.71
CA ALA A 45 3.80 -5.99 -11.85
C ALA A 45 2.80 -6.44 -12.93
N GLU A 46 1.66 -6.99 -12.51
CA GLU A 46 0.60 -7.42 -13.43
C GLU A 46 -0.06 -6.23 -14.13
N LEU A 47 -0.35 -5.15 -13.41
CA LEU A 47 -0.87 -3.90 -13.99
C LEU A 47 0.09 -3.33 -15.05
N ALA A 48 1.39 -3.28 -14.75
CA ALA A 48 2.41 -2.84 -15.70
C ALA A 48 2.46 -3.74 -16.95
N ARG A 49 2.30 -5.05 -16.77
CA ARG A 49 2.22 -6.02 -17.88
C ARG A 49 0.99 -5.77 -18.75
N VAL A 50 -0.18 -5.57 -18.14
CA VAL A 50 -1.44 -5.28 -18.87
C VAL A 50 -1.33 -3.97 -19.64
N GLN A 51 -0.79 -2.91 -19.04
CA GLN A 51 -0.51 -1.65 -19.73
C GLN A 51 0.36 -1.88 -20.96
N HIS A 52 1.50 -2.57 -20.79
CA HIS A 52 2.44 -2.81 -21.87
C HIS A 52 1.82 -3.58 -23.04
N VAL A 53 1.11 -4.68 -22.76
CA VAL A 53 0.44 -5.49 -23.80
C VAL A 53 -0.64 -4.66 -24.52
N THR A 54 -1.36 -3.80 -23.78
CA THR A 54 -2.37 -2.91 -24.34
C THR A 54 -1.75 -1.90 -25.31
N GLU A 55 -0.66 -1.25 -24.91
CA GLU A 55 0.09 -0.31 -25.75
C GLU A 55 0.67 -0.98 -27.00
N LEU A 56 1.20 -2.19 -26.86
CA LEU A 56 1.65 -3.01 -28.00
C LEU A 56 0.51 -3.34 -28.95
N GLY A 57 -0.68 -3.70 -28.44
CA GLY A 57 -1.87 -3.98 -29.24
C GLY A 57 -2.28 -2.78 -30.09
N VAL A 58 -2.31 -1.58 -29.49
CA VAL A 58 -2.57 -0.31 -30.19
C VAL A 58 -1.52 -0.04 -31.27
N ALA A 59 -0.24 -0.16 -30.93
CA ALA A 59 0.85 0.06 -31.88
C ALA A 59 0.76 -0.91 -33.07
N SER A 60 0.46 -2.19 -32.81
CA SER A 60 0.28 -3.21 -33.85
C SER A 60 -0.92 -2.91 -34.75
N ALA A 61 -2.04 -2.48 -34.20
CA ALA A 61 -3.22 -2.12 -34.99
C ALA A 61 -2.95 -0.88 -35.87
N GLY A 62 -2.24 0.12 -35.32
CA GLY A 62 -1.78 1.28 -36.08
C GLY A 62 -0.82 0.92 -37.22
N ALA A 63 0.13 0.01 -36.96
CA ALA A 63 1.05 -0.49 -37.98
C ALA A 63 0.31 -1.25 -39.10
N ALA A 64 -0.69 -2.06 -38.77
CA ALA A 64 -1.52 -2.75 -39.75
C ALA A 64 -2.32 -1.77 -40.64
N ALA A 65 -2.92 -0.73 -40.05
CA ALA A 65 -3.61 0.32 -40.80
C ALA A 65 -2.64 1.08 -41.73
N GLN A 66 -1.43 1.39 -41.26
CA GLN A 66 -0.41 2.04 -42.07
C GLN A 66 0.06 1.15 -43.24
N ALA A 67 0.26 -0.15 -43.01
CA ALA A 67 0.61 -1.10 -44.06
C ALA A 67 -0.50 -1.19 -45.12
N ALA A 68 -1.77 -1.22 -44.71
CA ALA A 68 -2.90 -1.23 -45.63
C ALA A 68 -2.98 0.07 -46.48
N ARG A 69 -2.66 1.24 -45.90
CA ARG A 69 -2.57 2.50 -46.67
C ARG A 69 -1.47 2.45 -47.72
N ILE A 70 -0.32 1.88 -47.40
CA ILE A 70 0.78 1.72 -48.35
C ILE A 70 0.33 0.80 -49.49
N LEU A 71 -0.32 -0.32 -49.19
CA LEU A 71 -0.84 -1.24 -50.20
C LEU A 71 -1.82 -0.54 -51.16
N VAL A 72 -2.77 0.25 -50.64
CA VAL A 72 -3.70 1.01 -51.49
C VAL A 72 -2.95 1.94 -52.45
N ARG A 73 -1.95 2.68 -51.95
CA ARG A 73 -1.14 3.59 -52.80
C ARG A 73 -0.38 2.84 -53.89
N GLU A 74 0.18 1.68 -53.56
CA GLU A 74 0.87 0.86 -54.57
C GLU A 74 -0.08 0.31 -55.64
N GLN A 75 -1.27 -0.16 -55.26
CA GLN A 75 -2.26 -0.63 -56.24
C GLN A 75 -2.76 0.52 -57.14
N GLN A 76 -2.95 1.72 -56.58
CA GLN A 76 -3.26 2.93 -57.36
C GLN A 76 -2.15 3.28 -58.35
N ARG A 77 -0.88 3.14 -57.93
CA ARG A 77 0.29 3.44 -58.76
C ARG A 77 0.43 2.48 -59.94
N VAL A 78 0.13 1.20 -59.72
CA VAL A 78 0.21 0.15 -60.75
C VAL A 78 -1.02 0.16 -61.67
N GLY A 79 -2.14 0.76 -61.24
CA GLY A 79 -3.37 0.83 -62.02
C GLY A 79 -4.19 -0.45 -62.00
N ASP A 80 -3.95 -1.35 -61.05
CA ASP A 80 -4.74 -2.57 -60.84
C ASP A 80 -6.03 -2.23 -60.09
N LEU A 81 -7.15 -2.14 -60.82
CA LEU A 81 -8.45 -1.77 -60.26
C LEU A 81 -9.01 -2.85 -59.31
N ASP A 82 -8.78 -4.12 -59.60
CA ASP A 82 -9.25 -5.24 -58.77
C ASP A 82 -8.38 -5.39 -57.51
N GLY A 83 -7.07 -5.20 -57.65
CA GLY A 83 -6.12 -5.07 -56.55
C GLY A 83 -6.46 -3.88 -55.65
N LEU A 84 -6.82 -2.74 -56.23
CA LEU A 84 -7.21 -1.52 -55.51
C LEU A 84 -8.47 -1.73 -54.67
N ALA A 85 -9.52 -2.32 -55.25
CA ALA A 85 -10.76 -2.59 -54.51
C ALA A 85 -10.52 -3.50 -53.28
N ARG A 86 -9.69 -4.54 -53.44
CA ARG A 86 -9.29 -5.42 -52.33
C ARG A 86 -8.45 -4.70 -51.29
N ALA A 87 -7.49 -3.88 -51.71
CA ALA A 87 -6.65 -3.10 -50.80
C ALA A 87 -7.47 -2.07 -50.00
N GLN A 88 -8.46 -1.43 -50.62
CA GLN A 88 -9.38 -0.52 -49.94
C GLN A 88 -10.22 -1.25 -48.88
N GLN A 89 -10.76 -2.42 -49.20
CA GLN A 89 -11.48 -3.23 -48.21
C GLN A 89 -10.59 -3.65 -47.03
N GLN A 90 -9.32 -3.98 -47.28
CA GLN A 90 -8.36 -4.29 -46.21
C GLN A 90 -8.06 -3.07 -45.34
N LEU A 91 -7.93 -1.89 -45.96
CA LEU A 91 -7.72 -0.63 -45.25
C LEU A 91 -8.90 -0.30 -44.32
N GLU A 92 -10.14 -0.44 -44.79
CA GLU A 92 -11.34 -0.22 -43.97
C GLU A 92 -11.36 -1.13 -42.74
N ARG A 93 -11.08 -2.43 -42.93
CA ARG A 93 -10.99 -3.41 -41.83
C ARG A 93 -9.88 -3.06 -40.84
N ALA A 94 -8.71 -2.67 -41.33
CA ALA A 94 -7.58 -2.31 -40.49
C ALA A 94 -7.84 -1.02 -39.69
N GLN A 95 -8.49 -0.02 -40.30
CA GLN A 95 -8.88 1.22 -39.62
C GLN A 95 -9.96 0.97 -38.56
N GLU A 96 -10.94 0.12 -38.83
CA GLU A 96 -11.95 -0.26 -37.84
C GLU A 96 -11.32 -1.05 -36.68
N GLN A 97 -10.38 -1.96 -36.97
CA GLN A 97 -9.63 -2.66 -35.93
C GLN A 97 -8.79 -1.69 -35.09
N GLN A 98 -8.12 -0.72 -35.72
CA GLN A 98 -7.38 0.32 -35.01
C GLN A 98 -8.30 1.11 -34.09
N ARG A 99 -9.45 1.58 -34.59
CA ARG A 99 -10.42 2.34 -33.80
C ARG A 99 -10.90 1.56 -32.57
N ARG A 100 -11.25 0.27 -32.76
CA ARG A 100 -11.66 -0.61 -31.65
C ARG A 100 -10.52 -0.85 -30.65
N SER A 101 -9.29 -1.01 -31.15
CA SER A 101 -8.12 -1.19 -30.30
C SER A 101 -7.85 0.06 -29.46
N ASP A 102 -7.93 1.25 -30.06
CA ASP A 102 -7.74 2.53 -29.37
C ASP A 102 -8.81 2.75 -28.29
N GLU A 103 -10.08 2.42 -28.59
CA GLU A 103 -11.19 2.51 -27.65
C GLU A 103 -11.03 1.54 -26.47
N ALA A 104 -10.72 0.27 -26.75
CA ALA A 104 -10.47 -0.73 -25.73
C ALA A 104 -9.27 -0.35 -24.85
N ALA A 105 -8.19 0.14 -25.46
CA ALA A 105 -7.01 0.58 -24.75
C ALA A 105 -7.28 1.75 -23.81
N ARG A 106 -8.07 2.75 -24.23
CA ARG A 106 -8.47 3.86 -23.34
C ARG A 106 -9.19 3.37 -22.09
N THR A 107 -10.11 2.43 -22.25
CA THR A 107 -10.84 1.85 -21.12
C THR A 107 -9.90 1.05 -20.20
N LEU A 108 -9.04 0.20 -20.76
CA LEU A 108 -8.11 -0.62 -19.98
C LEU A 108 -7.07 0.22 -19.24
N LEU A 109 -6.48 1.22 -19.90
CA LEU A 109 -5.49 2.11 -19.29
C LEU A 109 -6.11 2.97 -18.18
N LYS A 110 -7.38 3.35 -18.31
CA LYS A 110 -8.12 4.02 -17.24
C LYS A 110 -8.25 3.11 -16.02
N VAL A 111 -8.68 1.87 -16.20
CA VAL A 111 -8.76 0.88 -15.10
C VAL A 111 -7.39 0.67 -14.45
N VAL A 112 -6.34 0.49 -15.25
CA VAL A 112 -4.97 0.36 -14.73
C VAL A 112 -4.57 1.56 -13.88
N THR A 113 -4.90 2.77 -14.33
CA THR A 113 -4.60 4.01 -13.58
C THR A 113 -5.35 4.06 -12.25
N GLU A 114 -6.64 3.70 -12.24
CA GLU A 114 -7.46 3.64 -11.01
C GLU A 114 -6.90 2.60 -10.03
N GLU A 115 -6.53 1.41 -10.52
CA GLU A 115 -5.93 0.35 -9.71
C GLU A 115 -4.57 0.75 -9.13
N MET A 116 -3.74 1.46 -9.91
CA MET A 116 -2.47 2.01 -9.40
C MET A 116 -2.67 3.04 -8.29
N GLN A 117 -3.72 3.85 -8.36
CA GLN A 117 -4.08 4.80 -7.29
C GLN A 117 -4.51 4.06 -6.03
N LEU A 118 -5.30 2.99 -6.15
CA LEU A 118 -5.69 2.15 -5.00
C LEU A 118 -4.47 1.49 -4.35
N LEU A 119 -3.50 1.01 -5.13
CA LEU A 119 -2.24 0.49 -4.61
C LEU A 119 -1.44 1.54 -3.82
N ALA A 120 -1.42 2.79 -4.30
CA ALA A 120 -0.77 3.89 -3.60
C ALA A 120 -1.47 4.20 -2.27
N LEU A 121 -2.80 4.27 -2.27
CA LEU A 121 -3.59 4.48 -1.04
C LEU A 121 -3.36 3.35 -0.01
N ALA A 122 -3.31 2.09 -0.46
CA ALA A 122 -3.01 0.96 0.41
C ALA A 122 -1.60 1.05 1.01
N ALA A 123 -0.62 1.61 0.28
CA ALA A 123 0.71 1.85 0.82
C ALA A 123 0.71 2.91 1.93
N ASP A 124 -0.01 4.01 1.72
CA ASP A 124 -0.18 5.07 2.72
C ASP A 124 -0.88 4.55 3.99
N GLU A 125 -1.92 3.73 3.83
CA GLU A 125 -2.62 3.09 4.95
C GLU A 125 -1.70 2.19 5.78
N ARG A 126 -0.86 1.39 5.13
CA ARG A 126 0.15 0.57 5.82
C ARG A 126 1.13 1.41 6.61
N GLU A 127 1.60 2.53 6.06
CA GLU A 127 2.49 3.44 6.77
C GLU A 127 1.82 4.02 8.03
N MET A 128 0.56 4.47 7.91
CA MET A 128 -0.22 4.97 9.05
C MET A 128 -0.39 3.91 10.15
N VAL A 129 -0.69 2.66 9.79
CA VAL A 129 -0.81 1.55 10.75
C VAL A 129 0.54 1.29 11.44
N ALA A 130 1.64 1.28 10.70
CA ALA A 130 2.97 1.11 11.26
C ALA A 130 3.32 2.24 12.25
N MET A 131 3.01 3.50 11.91
CA MET A 131 3.18 4.65 12.81
C MET A 131 2.33 4.51 14.08
N ALA A 132 1.07 4.12 13.96
CA ALA A 132 0.18 3.90 15.10
C ALA A 132 0.72 2.81 16.04
N ASN A 133 1.29 1.72 15.48
CA ASN A 133 1.89 0.66 16.27
C ASN A 133 3.16 1.10 16.99
N ARG A 134 4.03 1.90 16.36
CA ARG A 134 5.20 2.50 17.04
C ARG A 134 4.77 3.38 18.21
N ALA A 135 3.75 4.22 18.02
CA ALA A 135 3.23 5.09 19.06
C ALA A 135 2.63 4.31 20.25
N ARG A 136 1.84 3.26 19.96
CA ARG A 136 1.26 2.37 20.99
C ARG A 136 2.34 1.63 21.77
N LEU A 137 3.34 1.06 21.10
CA LEU A 137 4.45 0.35 21.74
C LEU A 137 5.27 1.29 22.62
N SER A 138 5.62 2.47 22.13
CA SER A 138 6.34 3.49 22.90
C SER A 138 5.56 3.92 24.15
N THR A 139 4.25 4.13 24.02
CA THR A 139 3.38 4.52 25.14
C THR A 139 3.24 3.39 26.17
N ALA A 140 3.05 2.16 25.73
CA ALA A 140 2.98 1.00 26.62
C ALA A 140 4.33 0.75 27.34
N ARG A 141 5.46 0.94 26.64
CA ARG A 141 6.80 0.84 27.25
C ARG A 141 7.01 1.89 28.33
N ARG A 142 6.65 3.16 28.06
CA ARG A 142 6.72 4.23 29.06
C ARG A 142 5.86 3.93 30.30
N ALA A 143 4.68 3.35 30.13
CA ALA A 143 3.82 2.95 31.24
C ALA A 143 4.46 1.86 32.12
N VAL A 144 5.13 0.87 31.51
CA VAL A 144 5.90 -0.15 32.26
C VAL A 144 7.04 0.50 33.04
N SER A 145 7.85 1.34 32.39
CA SER A 145 8.97 2.01 33.07
C SER A 145 8.50 2.90 34.23
N ALA A 146 7.38 3.62 34.07
CA ALA A 146 6.82 4.46 35.12
C ALA A 146 6.28 3.63 36.30
N ALA A 147 5.65 2.47 36.03
CA ALA A 147 5.17 1.58 37.08
C ALA A 147 6.32 0.96 37.89
N GLN A 148 7.44 0.61 37.24
CA GLN A 148 8.65 0.12 37.91
C GLN A 148 9.34 1.16 38.78
N VAL A 149 9.27 2.45 38.41
CA VAL A 149 9.82 3.54 39.23
C VAL A 149 8.94 3.79 40.46
N GLY A 150 7.61 3.78 40.31
CA GLY A 150 6.66 3.93 41.43
C GLY A 150 6.66 2.75 42.42
N GLU A 151 7.13 1.57 42.02
CA GLU A 151 7.40 0.45 42.93
C GLU A 151 8.72 0.59 43.71
N ASN A 152 9.67 1.38 43.20
CA ASN A 152 11.02 1.55 43.75
C ASN A 152 11.24 2.91 44.44
N GLU A 153 10.22 3.76 44.56
CA GLU A 153 10.31 4.93 45.43
C GLU A 153 10.48 4.44 46.88
N PRO A 154 11.61 4.73 47.56
CA PRO A 154 11.69 4.48 48.98
C PRO A 154 10.58 5.30 49.63
N ALA A 155 9.79 4.67 50.48
CA ALA A 155 8.97 5.41 51.42
C ALA A 155 9.93 6.30 52.21
N PHE A 156 9.97 7.59 51.89
CA PHE A 156 10.62 8.57 52.72
C PHE A 156 9.82 8.59 54.03
N ASP A 157 10.22 7.75 54.99
CA ASP A 157 9.92 7.97 56.40
C ASP A 157 10.60 9.28 56.77
N ILE A 158 9.87 10.37 56.58
CA ILE A 158 10.16 11.62 57.25
C ILE A 158 9.71 11.41 58.70
N ASP A 159 10.51 10.68 59.47
CA ASP A 159 10.52 10.77 60.92
C ASP A 159 11.33 12.02 61.27
N LEU A 160 10.74 13.19 61.02
CA LEU A 160 11.22 14.45 61.57
C LEU A 160 10.79 14.47 63.03
N ARG A 161 11.58 13.79 63.86
CA ARG A 161 11.55 13.89 65.31
C ARG A 161 11.52 15.36 65.69
N MET A 162 10.42 15.73 66.34
CA MET A 162 10.33 16.92 67.16
C MET A 162 11.15 16.68 68.43
N ASP A 163 12.47 16.78 68.34
CA ASP A 163 13.30 17.08 69.51
C ASP A 163 13.48 18.61 69.47
N GLY A 164 12.85 19.42 70.32
CA GLY A 164 12.75 19.22 71.75
C GLY A 164 14.11 19.51 72.38
N HIS A 165 14.61 20.75 72.23
CA HIS A 165 15.73 21.22 73.03
C HIS A 165 15.47 22.65 73.49
N ASP A 166 15.24 22.74 74.80
CA ASP A 166 15.34 23.94 75.61
C ASP A 166 16.73 24.57 75.45
N GLU A 167 16.75 25.90 75.28
CA GLU A 167 17.47 26.86 76.13
C GLU A 167 16.94 28.29 75.89
#